data_AF-A0A0S8HQ03-F1
#
_entry.id   AF-A0A0S8HQ03-F1
#
_cell.length_a   1.000
_cell.length_b   1.000
_cell.length_c   1.000
_cell.angle_alpha   90.00
_cell.angle_beta   90.00
_cell.angle_gamma   90.00
#
_symmetry.space_group_name_H-M   'P 1'
#
loop_
_entity.id
_entity.type
_entity.pdbx_description
1 polymer ?
#
loop_
_entity_poly.entity_id
_entity_poly.type
_entity_poly.pdbx_seq_one_letter_code
_entity_poly.pdbx_strand_id
1 'polypeptide(L)'
;MEEKDIIRIWKKGSDKLNNEKPITMETIEALVKSRSGKVTGRIRWDLYFSLACYLAGLFLTSYTSALYSSHVYLKWILPAMALVLILLLIQNIQLLIYYHKLRILDVSLRDKVTRIIRYFRGGFSIWQLVWPVGMIFLVFSVTLLIDYQEGFYRINHPFEFVAVLIVMYMLMYFPMRYTRSVNLYDLENCIKNLDEQEYTSIEKIPRRHR
;
A
#
# COMPACT_ATOMS: atom_id res chain seq x y z
N MET A 1 42.36 3.44 40.73
CA MET A 1 41.09 4.07 40.33
C MET A 1 40.59 4.80 41.57
N GLU A 2 40.58 6.13 41.56
CA GLU A 2 40.18 6.89 42.75
C GLU A 2 38.66 6.77 42.97
N GLU A 3 38.24 6.69 44.24
CA GLU A 3 36.83 6.56 44.66
C GLU A 3 35.91 7.63 44.02
N LYS A 4 36.46 8.81 43.73
CA LYS A 4 35.78 9.92 43.05
C LYS A 4 35.38 9.59 41.60
N ASP A 5 36.14 8.76 40.90
CA ASP A 5 35.82 8.37 39.52
C ASP A 5 34.65 7.39 39.45
N ILE A 6 34.56 6.47 40.42
CA ILE A 6 33.46 5.51 40.50
C ILE A 6 32.15 6.25 40.79
N ILE A 7 32.15 7.19 41.72
CA ILE A 7 30.98 8.02 42.05
C ILE A 7 30.57 8.85 40.83
N ARG A 8 31.52 9.41 40.08
CA ARG A 8 31.24 10.22 38.89
C ARG A 8 30.66 9.40 37.73
N ILE A 9 31.15 8.18 37.51
CA ILE A 9 30.62 7.24 36.52
C ILE A 9 29.21 6.79 36.91
N TRP A 10 29.00 6.47 38.18
CA TRP A 10 27.69 6.06 38.70
C TRP A 10 26.68 7.20 38.62
N LYS A 11 27.06 8.44 38.96
CA LYS A 11 26.21 9.63 38.80
C LYS A 11 25.89 9.90 37.34
N LYS A 12 26.86 9.80 36.42
CA LYS A 12 26.60 9.90 34.97
C LYS A 12 25.68 8.79 34.43
N GLY A 13 25.77 7.58 34.97
CA GLY A 13 24.91 6.45 34.62
C GLY A 13 23.50 6.61 35.17
N SER A 14 23.39 7.03 36.43
CA SER A 14 22.13 7.31 37.13
C SER A 14 21.41 8.52 36.54
N ASP A 15 22.11 9.60 36.21
CA ASP A 15 21.54 10.77 35.55
C ASP A 15 21.12 10.43 34.10
N LYS A 16 21.79 9.50 33.42
CA LYS A 16 21.30 8.97 32.13
C LYS A 16 20.03 8.13 32.30
N LEU A 17 19.99 7.24 33.30
CA LEU A 17 18.81 6.43 33.60
C LEU A 17 17.62 7.28 34.08
N ASN A 18 17.86 8.32 34.87
CA ASN A 18 16.82 9.20 35.42
C ASN A 18 16.36 10.28 34.43
N ASN A 19 17.20 10.67 33.45
CA ASN A 19 16.80 11.60 32.38
C ASN A 19 16.16 10.90 31.17
N GLU A 20 16.22 9.57 31.10
CA GLU A 20 15.30 8.80 30.27
C GLU A 20 13.92 8.87 30.92
N LYS A 21 13.19 9.97 30.62
CA LYS A 21 11.79 10.14 31.05
C LYS A 21 11.07 8.81 30.80
N PRO A 22 10.41 8.23 31.83
CA PRO A 22 9.60 7.04 31.61
C PRO A 22 8.65 7.37 30.46
N ILE A 23 8.69 6.56 29.41
CA ILE A 23 7.87 6.79 28.23
C ILE A 23 6.43 6.65 28.71
N THR A 24 5.75 7.78 28.89
CA THR A 24 4.36 7.80 29.32
C THR A 24 3.50 7.14 28.26
N MET A 25 2.42 6.47 28.67
CA MET A 25 1.44 5.85 27.76
C MET A 25 1.01 6.83 26.66
N GLU A 26 0.86 8.10 26.99
CA GLU A 26 0.58 9.20 26.04
C GLU A 26 1.62 9.34 24.93
N THR A 27 2.91 9.15 25.24
CA THR A 27 4.01 9.23 24.26
C THR A 27 3.98 8.04 23.30
N ILE A 28 3.62 6.85 23.79
CA ILE A 28 3.47 5.63 22.98
C ILE A 28 2.24 5.75 22.09
N GLU A 29 1.11 6.18 22.64
CA GLU A 29 -0.11 6.43 21.88
C GLU A 29 0.11 7.49 20.78
N ALA A 30 0.84 8.57 21.08
CA ALA A 30 1.19 9.58 20.08
C ALA A 30 2.07 9.01 18.95
N LEU A 31 3.05 8.15 19.28
CA LEU A 31 3.90 7.48 18.31
C LEU A 31 3.13 6.50 17.44
N VAL A 32 2.26 5.67 18.05
CA VAL A 32 1.40 4.70 17.34
C VAL A 32 0.41 5.46 16.44
N LYS A 33 -0.21 6.53 16.93
CA LYS A 33 -1.12 7.39 16.15
C LYS A 33 -0.41 8.06 14.97
N SER A 34 0.82 8.52 15.16
CA SER A 34 1.63 9.11 14.08
C SER A 34 2.02 8.09 13.01
N ARG A 35 2.52 6.91 13.41
CA ARG A 35 2.91 5.84 12.48
C ARG A 35 1.72 5.27 11.73
N SER A 36 0.66 4.91 12.45
CA SER A 36 -0.59 4.44 11.84
C SER A 36 -1.17 5.50 10.91
N GLY A 37 -1.16 6.79 11.28
CA GLY A 37 -1.60 7.90 10.45
C GLY A 37 -0.82 8.05 9.14
N LYS A 38 0.51 7.88 9.16
CA LYS A 38 1.34 7.93 7.94
C LYS A 38 1.07 6.76 7.01
N VAL A 39 1.02 5.53 7.55
CA VAL A 39 0.75 4.32 6.77
C VAL A 39 -0.64 4.39 6.15
N THR A 40 -1.65 4.73 6.93
CA THR A 40 -3.04 4.87 6.47
C THR A 40 -3.20 6.01 5.46
N GLY A 41 -2.51 7.14 5.66
CA GLY A 41 -2.46 8.24 4.70
C GLY A 41 -1.90 7.84 3.32
N ARG A 42 -0.84 7.04 3.28
CA ARG A 42 -0.25 6.54 2.02
C ARG A 42 -1.22 5.62 1.28
N ILE A 43 -1.83 4.65 1.97
CA ILE A 43 -2.86 3.77 1.40
C ILE A 43 -3.98 4.58 0.76
N ARG A 44 -4.46 5.61 1.46
CA ARG A 44 -5.54 6.45 0.96
C ARG A 44 -5.16 7.12 -0.36
N TRP A 45 -3.94 7.65 -0.46
CA TRP A 45 -3.44 8.20 -1.71
C TRP A 45 -3.34 7.16 -2.81
N ASP A 46 -2.85 5.96 -2.50
CA ASP A 46 -2.76 4.86 -3.46
C ASP A 46 -4.15 4.42 -3.95
N LEU A 47 -5.16 4.39 -3.09
CA LEU A 47 -6.55 4.09 -3.45
C LEU A 47 -7.17 5.18 -4.35
N TYR A 48 -6.92 6.46 -4.07
CA TYR A 48 -7.39 7.54 -4.94
C TYR A 48 -6.68 7.58 -6.28
N PHE A 49 -5.35 7.40 -6.28
CA PHE A 49 -4.58 7.30 -7.50
C PHE A 49 -5.07 6.13 -8.36
N SER A 50 -5.37 5.00 -7.70
CA SER A 50 -5.90 3.85 -8.40
C SER A 50 -7.29 4.02 -8.98
N LEU A 51 -8.16 4.73 -8.28
CA LEU A 51 -9.45 5.14 -8.82
C LEU A 51 -9.28 6.00 -10.08
N ALA A 52 -8.37 6.99 -10.05
CA ALA A 52 -8.10 7.85 -11.19
C ALA A 52 -7.57 7.07 -12.41
N CYS A 53 -6.62 6.15 -12.20
CA CYS A 53 -6.09 5.31 -13.26
C CYS A 53 -7.14 4.37 -13.86
N TYR A 54 -8.03 3.78 -13.05
CA TYR A 54 -9.10 2.93 -13.55
C TYR A 54 -10.13 3.73 -14.37
N LEU A 55 -10.47 4.94 -13.93
CA LEU A 55 -11.35 5.85 -14.69
C LEU A 55 -10.72 6.25 -16.03
N ALA A 56 -9.44 6.65 -16.02
CA ALA A 56 -8.70 6.96 -17.23
C ALA A 56 -8.61 5.75 -18.16
N GLY A 57 -8.33 4.57 -17.60
CA GLY A 57 -8.27 3.32 -18.34
C GLY A 57 -9.62 2.97 -18.97
N LEU A 58 -10.71 3.13 -18.24
CA LEU A 58 -12.06 2.86 -18.74
C LEU A 58 -12.42 3.80 -19.88
N PHE A 59 -12.12 5.09 -19.73
CA PHE A 59 -12.34 6.10 -20.77
C PHE A 59 -11.54 5.76 -22.04
N LEU A 60 -10.23 5.53 -21.91
CA LEU A 60 -9.36 5.20 -23.04
C LEU A 60 -9.72 3.87 -23.71
N THR A 61 -10.07 2.85 -22.93
CA THR A 61 -10.49 1.54 -23.46
C THR A 61 -11.81 1.67 -24.22
N SER A 62 -12.75 2.47 -23.70
CA SER A 62 -14.02 2.74 -24.39
C SER A 62 -13.81 3.52 -25.70
N TYR A 63 -12.95 4.53 -25.66
CA TYR A 63 -12.62 5.34 -26.83
C TYR A 63 -11.91 4.52 -27.92
N THR A 64 -10.88 3.76 -27.54
CA THR A 64 -10.17 2.86 -28.47
C THR A 64 -11.08 1.76 -29.01
N SER A 65 -12.04 1.27 -28.21
CA SER A 65 -13.03 0.29 -28.70
C SER A 65 -13.90 0.84 -29.83
N ALA A 66 -14.20 2.14 -29.83
CA ALA A 66 -14.94 2.77 -30.92
C ALA A 66 -14.08 2.86 -32.19
N LEU A 67 -12.82 3.26 -32.05
CA LEU A 67 -11.86 3.39 -33.16
C LEU A 67 -11.56 2.06 -33.85
N TYR A 68 -11.45 0.97 -33.08
CA TYR A 68 -11.10 -0.37 -33.58
C TYR A 68 -12.31 -1.29 -33.77
N SER A 69 -13.52 -0.74 -33.90
CA SER A 69 -14.77 -1.51 -34.06
C SER A 69 -14.79 -2.44 -35.27
N SER A 70 -14.04 -2.11 -36.33
CA SER A 70 -13.89 -2.92 -37.53
C SER A 70 -12.89 -4.08 -37.39
N HIS A 71 -12.04 -4.08 -36.35
CA HIS A 71 -11.00 -5.10 -36.18
C HIS A 71 -11.57 -6.35 -35.48
N VAL A 72 -11.43 -7.52 -36.13
CA VAL A 72 -12.08 -8.78 -35.73
C VAL A 72 -11.79 -9.20 -34.28
N TYR A 73 -10.55 -9.00 -33.81
CA TYR A 73 -10.13 -9.40 -32.46
C TYR A 73 -10.37 -8.31 -31.40
N LEU A 74 -10.04 -7.05 -31.70
CA LEU A 74 -10.09 -5.95 -30.73
C LEU A 74 -11.52 -5.58 -30.33
N LYS A 75 -12.50 -5.79 -31.24
CA LYS A 75 -13.92 -5.56 -30.94
C LYS A 75 -14.47 -6.40 -29.79
N TRP A 76 -13.82 -7.53 -29.46
CA TRP A 76 -14.21 -8.38 -28.34
C TRP A 76 -13.32 -8.18 -27.11
N ILE A 77 -12.02 -7.96 -27.33
CA ILE A 77 -11.04 -7.79 -26.25
C ILE A 77 -11.28 -6.48 -25.48
N LEU A 78 -11.51 -5.37 -26.19
CA LEU A 78 -11.64 -4.06 -25.54
C LEU A 78 -12.89 -3.95 -24.65
N PRO A 79 -14.09 -4.42 -25.06
CA PRO A 79 -15.25 -4.46 -24.17
C PRO A 79 -15.05 -5.39 -22.96
N ALA A 80 -14.37 -6.54 -23.14
CA ALA A 80 -14.05 -7.43 -22.03
C ALA A 80 -13.10 -6.76 -21.02
N MET A 81 -12.07 -6.05 -21.51
CA MET A 81 -11.18 -5.25 -20.68
C MET A 81 -11.94 -4.14 -19.93
N ALA A 82 -12.85 -3.44 -20.60
CA ALA A 82 -13.69 -2.42 -19.97
C ALA A 82 -14.56 -3.01 -18.84
N LEU A 83 -15.15 -4.19 -19.05
CA LEU A 83 -15.92 -4.89 -18.02
C LEU A 83 -15.05 -5.22 -16.80
N VAL A 84 -13.83 -5.73 -17.03
CA VAL A 84 -12.90 -6.01 -15.93
C VAL A 84 -12.52 -4.72 -15.19
N LEU A 85 -12.24 -3.62 -15.90
CA LEU A 85 -11.96 -2.32 -15.27
C LEU A 85 -13.13 -1.82 -14.40
N ILE A 86 -14.38 -2.04 -14.82
CA ILE A 86 -15.57 -1.72 -14.02
C ILE A 86 -15.57 -2.54 -12.72
N LEU A 87 -15.30 -3.85 -12.78
CA LEU A 87 -15.22 -4.69 -11.58
C LEU A 87 -14.11 -4.23 -10.63
N LEU A 88 -12.94 -3.88 -11.17
CA LEU A 88 -11.83 -3.35 -10.38
C LEU A 88 -12.19 -2.01 -9.72
N LEU A 89 -12.94 -1.16 -10.42
CA LEU A 89 -13.40 0.12 -9.91
C LEU A 89 -14.42 -0.05 -8.78
N ILE A 90 -15.39 -0.96 -8.94
CA ILE A 90 -16.34 -1.32 -7.87
C ILE A 90 -15.60 -1.81 -6.63
N GLN A 91 -14.64 -2.73 -6.80
CA GLN A 91 -13.83 -3.23 -5.71
C GLN A 91 -13.04 -2.10 -5.02
N ASN A 92 -12.46 -1.18 -5.79
CA ASN A 92 -11.72 -0.04 -5.25
C ASN A 92 -12.62 0.89 -4.42
N ILE A 93 -13.82 1.19 -4.92
CA ILE A 93 -14.82 1.96 -4.17
C ILE A 93 -15.22 1.26 -2.87
N GLN A 94 -15.46 -0.06 -2.90
CA GLN A 94 -15.76 -0.83 -1.69
C GLN A 94 -14.63 -0.73 -0.64
N LEU A 95 -13.38 -0.77 -1.09
CA LEU A 95 -12.21 -0.61 -0.22
C LEU A 95 -12.13 0.80 0.38
N LEU A 96 -12.40 1.83 -0.42
CA LEU A 96 -12.47 3.22 0.06
C LEU A 96 -13.58 3.41 1.09
N ILE A 97 -14.77 2.86 0.85
CA ILE A 97 -15.89 2.91 1.80
C ILE A 97 -15.53 2.20 3.11
N TYR A 98 -14.96 1.00 3.02
CA TYR A 98 -14.55 0.24 4.20
C TYR A 98 -13.47 0.98 5.00
N TYR A 99 -12.49 1.55 4.31
CA TYR A 99 -11.44 2.35 4.93
C TYR A 99 -12.00 3.62 5.60
N HIS A 100 -12.98 4.28 4.98
CA HIS A 100 -13.65 5.44 5.58
C HIS A 100 -14.41 5.06 6.86
N LYS A 101 -15.11 3.92 6.85
CA LYS A 101 -15.80 3.39 8.05
C LYS A 101 -14.82 3.13 9.19
N LEU A 102 -13.63 2.57 8.90
CA LEU A 102 -12.58 2.35 9.92
C LEU A 102 -12.12 3.64 10.60
N ARG A 103 -12.15 4.77 9.90
CA ARG A 103 -11.69 6.07 10.43
C ARG A 103 -12.70 6.73 11.35
N ILE A 104 -13.99 6.62 11.05
CA ILE A 104 -15.07 7.32 11.79
C ILE A 104 -15.42 6.60 13.10
N LEU A 105 -15.14 5.31 13.19
CA LEU A 105 -15.41 4.50 14.38
C LEU A 105 -14.72 5.07 15.62
N ASP A 106 -15.51 5.41 16.64
CA ASP A 106 -15.01 5.82 17.96
C ASP A 106 -14.74 4.58 18.82
N VAL A 107 -13.53 4.04 18.69
CA VAL A 107 -13.05 2.83 19.38
C VAL A 107 -11.65 3.07 19.93
N SER A 108 -11.25 2.23 20.87
CA SER A 108 -9.90 2.21 21.44
C SER A 108 -8.82 2.16 20.34
N LEU A 109 -7.64 2.73 20.63
CA LEU A 109 -6.52 2.74 19.68
C LEU A 109 -6.11 1.32 19.28
N ARG A 110 -6.12 0.38 20.25
CA ARG A 110 -5.84 -1.04 20.04
C ARG A 110 -6.80 -1.68 19.04
N ASP A 111 -8.10 -1.44 19.20
CA ASP A 111 -9.11 -1.96 18.27
C ASP A 111 -8.97 -1.36 16.88
N LYS A 112 -8.66 -0.05 16.78
CA LYS A 112 -8.40 0.62 15.51
C LYS A 112 -7.21 -0.02 14.78
N VAL A 113 -6.06 -0.18 15.45
CA VAL A 113 -4.86 -0.78 14.84
C VAL A 113 -5.12 -2.25 14.46
N THR A 114 -5.80 -3.01 15.30
CA THR A 114 -6.13 -4.43 15.03
C THR A 114 -7.02 -4.58 13.79
N ARG A 115 -8.03 -3.71 13.64
CA ARG A 115 -8.89 -3.70 12.43
C ARG A 115 -8.12 -3.28 11.19
N ILE A 116 -7.20 -2.32 11.30
CA ILE A 116 -6.30 -1.93 10.20
C ILE A 116 -5.44 -3.13 9.77
N ILE A 117 -4.84 -3.87 10.70
CA ILE A 117 -4.06 -5.07 10.38
C ILE A 117 -4.92 -6.12 9.67
N ARG A 118 -6.14 -6.36 10.15
CA ARG A 118 -7.08 -7.29 9.49
C ARG A 118 -7.40 -6.86 8.05
N TYR A 119 -7.60 -5.56 7.85
CA TYR A 119 -7.81 -4.97 6.52
C TYR A 119 -6.60 -5.18 5.60
N PHE A 120 -5.39 -4.95 6.11
CA PHE A 120 -4.13 -5.16 5.39
C PHE A 120 -3.91 -6.62 4.98
N ARG A 121 -4.27 -7.57 5.85
CA ARG A 121 -4.14 -9.01 5.58
C ARG A 121 -5.19 -9.50 4.57
N GLY A 122 -6.41 -8.96 4.61
CA GLY A 122 -7.51 -9.37 3.74
C GLY A 122 -7.69 -8.49 2.50
N GLY A 123 -8.61 -7.52 2.58
CA GLY A 123 -9.07 -6.73 1.43
C GLY A 123 -7.97 -5.99 0.69
N PHE A 124 -6.96 -5.46 1.41
CA PHE A 124 -5.84 -4.78 0.77
C PHE A 124 -4.91 -5.74 0.02
N SER A 125 -4.79 -7.00 0.47
CA SER A 125 -3.99 -8.01 -0.25
C SER A 125 -4.58 -8.32 -1.62
N ILE A 126 -5.91 -8.40 -1.72
CA ILE A 126 -6.60 -8.61 -2.99
C ILE A 126 -6.40 -7.38 -3.89
N TRP A 127 -6.54 -6.16 -3.34
CA TRP A 127 -6.29 -4.92 -4.09
C TRP A 127 -4.89 -4.88 -4.72
N GLN A 128 -3.85 -5.26 -3.98
CA GLN A 128 -2.48 -5.29 -4.49
C GLN A 128 -2.28 -6.29 -5.63
N LEU A 129 -3.06 -7.38 -5.66
CA LEU A 129 -3.00 -8.36 -6.74
C LEU A 129 -3.63 -7.80 -8.02
N VAL A 130 -4.76 -7.08 -7.89
CA VAL A 130 -5.54 -6.63 -9.04
C VAL A 130 -5.10 -5.26 -9.58
N TRP A 131 -4.46 -4.44 -8.74
CA TRP A 131 -4.00 -3.11 -9.12
C TRP A 131 -3.09 -3.09 -10.36
N PRO A 132 -2.05 -3.94 -10.44
CA PRO A 132 -1.20 -4.01 -11.64
C PRO A 132 -1.97 -4.40 -12.91
N VAL A 133 -3.05 -5.18 -12.79
CA VAL A 133 -3.87 -5.57 -13.95
C VAL A 133 -4.53 -4.35 -14.58
N GLY A 134 -5.12 -3.47 -13.75
CA GLY A 134 -5.72 -2.24 -14.27
C GLY A 134 -4.68 -1.27 -14.85
N MET A 135 -3.46 -1.24 -14.30
CA MET A 135 -2.35 -0.46 -14.87
C MET A 135 -1.90 -1.01 -16.24
N ILE A 136 -1.83 -2.34 -16.39
CA ILE A 136 -1.53 -2.97 -17.67
C ILE A 136 -2.59 -2.61 -18.71
N PHE A 137 -3.87 -2.64 -18.35
CA PHE A 137 -4.94 -2.25 -19.26
C PHE A 137 -4.88 -0.79 -19.64
N LEU A 138 -4.55 0.10 -18.69
CA LEU A 138 -4.33 1.51 -18.99
C LEU A 138 -3.18 1.69 -19.99
N VAL A 139 -2.03 1.06 -19.74
CA VAL A 139 -0.86 1.13 -20.63
C VAL A 139 -1.22 0.59 -22.01
N PHE A 140 -1.89 -0.56 -22.09
CA PHE A 140 -2.32 -1.15 -23.35
C PHE A 140 -3.23 -0.21 -24.15
N SER A 141 -4.21 0.42 -23.50
CA SER A 141 -5.12 1.36 -24.16
C SER A 141 -4.42 2.65 -24.60
N VAL A 142 -3.41 3.12 -23.86
CA VAL A 142 -2.54 4.23 -24.30
C VAL A 142 -1.72 3.84 -25.52
N THR A 143 -1.11 2.66 -25.51
CA THR A 143 -0.31 2.16 -26.64
C THR A 143 -1.16 2.02 -27.90
N LEU A 144 -2.36 1.41 -27.80
CA LEU A 144 -3.30 1.32 -28.92
C LEU A 144 -3.70 2.69 -29.49
N LEU A 145 -3.86 3.70 -28.62
CA LEU A 145 -4.21 5.04 -29.06
C LEU A 145 -3.07 5.69 -29.85
N ILE A 146 -1.82 5.47 -29.45
CA ILE A 146 -0.63 5.97 -30.16
C ILE A 146 -0.50 5.25 -31.50
N ASP A 147 -0.61 3.91 -31.50
CA ASP A 147 -0.46 3.10 -32.71
C ASP A 147 -1.54 3.42 -33.75
N TYR A 148 -2.76 3.79 -33.33
CA TYR A 148 -3.81 4.25 -34.24
C TYR A 148 -3.38 5.47 -35.08
N GLN A 149 -2.56 6.36 -34.51
CA GLN A 149 -2.07 7.53 -35.23
C GLN A 149 -0.99 7.16 -36.27
N GLU A 150 -0.25 6.08 -36.04
CA GLU A 150 0.86 5.63 -36.87
C GLU A 150 0.44 4.56 -37.92
N GLY A 151 -0.74 3.94 -37.78
CA GLY A 151 -1.33 3.05 -38.76
C GLY A 151 -2.09 1.85 -38.16
N PHE A 152 -2.10 0.73 -38.88
CA PHE A 152 -2.78 -0.48 -38.41
C PHE A 152 -1.97 -1.19 -37.31
N TYR A 153 -2.53 -1.25 -36.11
CA TYR A 153 -1.98 -2.04 -35.00
C TYR A 153 -1.85 -3.52 -35.38
N ARG A 154 -0.66 -4.10 -35.20
CA ARG A 154 -0.38 -5.52 -35.44
C ARG A 154 0.43 -6.11 -34.30
N ILE A 155 -0.09 -7.17 -33.70
CA ILE A 155 0.67 -8.02 -32.77
C ILE A 155 1.34 -9.12 -33.60
N ASN A 156 2.60 -8.92 -33.96
CA ASN A 156 3.36 -9.89 -34.77
C ASN A 156 3.81 -11.10 -33.93
N HIS A 157 4.09 -10.89 -32.64
CA HIS A 157 4.57 -11.93 -31.71
C HIS A 157 3.72 -11.96 -30.42
N PRO A 158 2.58 -12.68 -30.42
CA PRO A 158 1.65 -12.66 -29.29
C PRO A 158 2.24 -13.25 -28.01
N PHE A 159 3.11 -14.26 -28.12
CA PHE A 159 3.78 -14.87 -26.97
C PHE A 159 4.77 -13.92 -26.29
N GLU A 160 5.58 -13.20 -27.08
CA GLU A 160 6.52 -12.21 -26.56
C GLU A 160 5.78 -11.04 -25.89
N PHE A 161 4.69 -10.60 -26.51
CA PHE A 161 3.82 -9.57 -25.93
C PHE A 161 3.27 -9.99 -24.56
N VAL A 162 2.73 -11.21 -24.44
CA VAL A 162 2.24 -11.74 -23.16
C VAL A 162 3.37 -11.88 -22.14
N ALA A 163 4.56 -12.33 -22.56
CA ALA A 163 5.72 -12.43 -21.67
C ALA A 163 6.12 -11.07 -21.08
N VAL A 164 6.13 -10.02 -21.91
CA VAL A 164 6.41 -8.64 -21.45
C VAL A 164 5.35 -8.17 -20.45
N LEU A 165 4.07 -8.45 -20.69
CA LEU A 165 2.99 -8.09 -19.75
C LEU A 165 3.13 -8.80 -18.40
N ILE A 166 3.52 -10.08 -18.39
CA ILE A 166 3.78 -10.84 -17.16
C ILE A 166 4.96 -10.23 -16.40
N VAL A 167 6.04 -9.87 -17.10
CA VAL A 167 7.20 -9.22 -16.47
C VAL A 167 6.79 -7.86 -15.88
N MET A 168 6.05 -7.03 -16.62
CA MET A 168 5.53 -5.75 -16.09
C MET A 168 4.65 -5.95 -14.86
N TYR A 169 3.76 -6.96 -14.88
CA TYR A 169 2.94 -7.32 -13.74
C TYR A 169 3.80 -7.63 -12.50
N MET A 170 4.80 -8.49 -12.65
CA MET A 170 5.69 -8.89 -11.57
C MET A 170 6.47 -7.69 -11.00
N LEU A 171 6.99 -6.82 -11.88
CA LEU A 171 7.71 -5.61 -11.48
C LEU A 171 6.84 -4.63 -10.69
N MET A 172 5.53 -4.56 -10.96
CA MET A 172 4.60 -3.75 -10.16
C MET A 172 4.21 -4.47 -8.85
N TYR A 173 3.96 -5.77 -8.92
CA TYR A 173 3.44 -6.56 -7.80
C TYR A 173 4.44 -6.74 -6.66
N PHE A 174 5.69 -7.11 -6.95
CA PHE A 174 6.68 -7.42 -5.91
C PHE A 174 7.01 -6.24 -4.99
N PRO A 175 7.27 -5.02 -5.49
CA PRO A 175 7.51 -3.86 -4.63
C PRO A 175 6.30 -3.52 -3.74
N MET A 176 5.08 -3.66 -4.26
CA MET A 176 3.86 -3.44 -3.46
C MET A 176 3.71 -4.48 -2.36
N ARG A 177 3.96 -5.76 -2.68
CA ARG A 177 3.92 -6.86 -1.71
C ARG A 177 4.99 -6.68 -0.62
N TYR A 178 6.19 -6.26 -1.00
CA TYR A 178 7.27 -5.95 -0.06
C TYR A 178 6.92 -4.76 0.84
N THR A 179 6.40 -3.68 0.28
CA THR A 179 5.98 -2.51 1.06
C THR A 179 4.87 -2.88 2.07
N ARG A 180 3.97 -3.79 1.69
CA ARG A 180 2.94 -4.30 2.59
C ARG A 180 3.53 -5.06 3.78
N SER A 181 4.45 -5.99 3.53
CA SER A 181 5.01 -6.81 4.62
C SER A 181 5.75 -5.95 5.64
N VAL A 182 6.48 -4.94 5.18
CA VAL A 182 7.14 -3.96 6.07
C VAL A 182 6.09 -3.19 6.89
N ASN A 183 5.05 -2.65 6.25
CA ASN A 183 4.01 -1.89 6.96
C ASN A 183 3.22 -2.75 7.96
N LEU A 184 2.94 -4.01 7.62
CA LEU A 184 2.27 -4.96 8.51
C LEU A 184 3.13 -5.28 9.72
N TYR A 185 4.41 -5.56 9.50
CA TYR A 185 5.37 -5.82 10.57
C TYR A 185 5.49 -4.63 11.53
N ASP A 186 5.53 -3.41 11.00
CA ASP A 186 5.56 -2.19 11.81
C ASP A 186 4.29 -2.01 12.66
N LEU A 187 3.11 -2.31 12.09
CA LEU A 187 1.84 -2.21 12.81
C LEU A 187 1.70 -3.31 13.89
N GLU A 188 2.16 -4.52 13.61
CA GLU A 188 2.17 -5.64 14.55
C GLU A 188 3.10 -5.37 15.73
N ASN A 189 4.30 -4.84 15.46
CA ASN A 189 5.21 -4.38 16.52
C ASN A 189 4.61 -3.25 17.36
N CYS A 190 3.82 -2.35 16.76
CA CYS A 190 3.11 -1.32 17.52
C CYS A 190 2.09 -1.91 18.50
N ILE A 191 1.32 -2.93 18.10
CA ILE A 191 0.41 -3.63 19.02
C ILE A 191 1.20 -4.38 20.09
N LYS A 192 2.25 -5.08 19.69
CA LYS A 192 3.09 -5.83 20.62
C LYS A 192 3.69 -4.91 21.69
N ASN A 193 4.18 -3.73 21.33
CA ASN A 193 4.68 -2.75 22.30
C ASN A 193 3.58 -2.18 23.20
N LEU A 194 2.35 -2.00 22.68
CA LEU A 194 1.19 -1.59 23.48
C LEU A 194 0.79 -2.67 24.50
N ASP A 195 0.87 -3.95 24.13
CA ASP A 195 0.54 -5.10 24.98
C ASP A 195 1.71 -5.43 25.96
N GLU A 196 2.98 -5.28 25.53
CA GLU A 196 4.17 -5.55 26.37
C GLU A 196 4.49 -4.42 27.36
N GLN A 197 4.02 -3.18 27.15
CA GLN A 197 4.18 -2.13 28.16
C GLN A 197 3.20 -2.23 29.34
N GLU A 198 2.36 -3.27 29.38
CA GLU A 198 1.79 -3.77 30.64
C GLU A 198 2.85 -4.52 31.50
N TYR A 199 3.97 -4.99 30.91
CA TYR A 199 5.08 -5.66 31.62
C TYR A 199 6.47 -5.35 31.00
N THR A 200 7.20 -4.44 31.65
CA THR A 200 8.68 -4.27 31.64
C THR A 200 9.40 -3.68 30.41
N SER A 201 10.11 -2.57 30.68
CA SER A 201 11.36 -2.06 30.08
C SER A 201 11.77 -2.57 28.68
N ILE A 202 11.68 -1.65 27.71
CA ILE A 202 12.05 -1.80 26.30
C ILE A 202 13.52 -2.22 26.14
N GLU A 203 13.74 -3.45 25.70
CA GLU A 203 15.00 -3.88 25.12
C GLU A 203 15.06 -3.45 23.64
N LYS A 204 15.95 -2.49 23.35
CA LYS A 204 16.58 -2.17 22.05
C LYS A 204 15.73 -2.31 20.78
N ILE A 205 15.07 -1.22 20.38
CA ILE A 205 14.68 -0.99 18.98
C ILE A 205 15.94 -0.58 18.19
N PRO A 206 16.42 -1.37 17.20
CA PRO A 206 17.55 -0.95 16.39
C PRO A 206 17.15 0.24 15.51
N ARG A 207 17.82 1.38 15.72
CA ARG A 207 17.76 2.52 14.80
C ARG A 207 18.37 2.08 13.47
N ARG A 208 17.54 1.78 12.47
CA ARG A 208 18.01 1.71 11.09
C ARG A 208 18.45 3.12 10.67
N HIS A 209 19.76 3.29 10.52
CA HIS A 209 20.34 4.43 9.81
C HIS A 209 19.80 4.43 8.37
N ARG A 210 19.34 5.60 7.94
CA ARG A 210 19.03 5.92 6.55
C ARG A 210 20.27 5.79 5.69
#